data_AF-A0A840XTG0-F1
#
_entry.id   AF-A0A840XTG0-F1
#
_cell.length_a   1.000
_cell.length_b   1.000
_cell.length_c   1.000
_cell.angle_alpha   90.00
_cell.angle_beta   90.00
_cell.angle_gamma   90.00
#
_symmetry.space_group_name_H-M   'P 1'
#
loop_
_entity.id
_entity.type
_entity.pdbx_description
1 polymer ?
#
loop_
_entity_poly.entity_id
_entity_poly.type
_entity_poly.pdbx_seq_one_letter_code
_entity_poly.pdbx_strand_id
1 'polypeptide(L)'
;MVGVRGVTGGVVTGAGRGARAQGGAFRLGGAAAGAAAAPAQAVAAPQGVALLALQESAPAAERDARARRQGQALIEELAALQAGLLAGRLDPARLRAMAALCAGEEAADPALAAAIGAIRLRARVELARLGMEDGLSRD
;
A
#
# COMPACT_ATOMS: atom_id res chain seq x y z
N MET A 1 36.19 1.77 -21.20
CA MET A 1 36.02 0.84 -20.06
C MET A 1 35.92 1.67 -18.80
N VAL A 2 34.71 2.06 -18.39
CA VAL A 2 34.49 3.00 -17.27
C VAL A 2 34.04 2.20 -16.06
N GLY A 3 34.91 2.09 -15.06
CA GLY A 3 34.61 1.39 -13.80
C GLY A 3 33.74 2.26 -12.89
N VAL A 4 32.62 1.71 -12.45
CA VAL A 4 31.75 2.33 -11.43
C VAL A 4 32.37 2.09 -10.05
N ARG A 5 32.72 3.16 -9.34
CA ARG A 5 33.16 3.11 -7.93
C ARG A 5 31.94 3.04 -7.02
N GLY A 6 31.93 2.03 -6.13
CA GLY A 6 30.89 1.84 -5.12
C GLY A 6 30.88 2.95 -4.07
N VAL A 7 29.69 3.27 -3.56
CA VAL A 7 29.50 4.16 -2.40
C VAL A 7 29.57 3.30 -1.15
N THR A 8 30.58 3.53 -0.30
CA THR A 8 30.67 2.92 1.02
C THR A 8 30.07 3.87 2.05
N GLY A 9 29.12 3.36 2.83
CA GLY A 9 28.46 4.10 3.91
C GLY A 9 29.43 4.44 5.03
N GLY A 10 29.49 5.72 5.39
CA GLY A 10 30.18 6.21 6.58
C GLY A 10 29.18 6.40 7.72
N VAL A 11 29.28 5.54 8.73
CA VAL A 11 28.70 5.78 10.06
C VAL A 11 29.61 6.78 10.79
N VAL A 12 29.07 7.92 11.21
CA VAL A 12 29.78 8.83 12.11
C VAL A 12 29.25 8.60 13.52
N THR A 13 30.02 7.86 14.32
CA THR A 13 29.90 7.87 15.78
C THR A 13 30.81 8.97 16.33
N GLY A 14 30.22 9.91 17.07
CA GLY A 14 30.98 10.99 17.71
C GLY A 14 30.20 11.57 18.89
N ALA A 15 30.45 11.03 20.08
CA ALA A 15 30.08 11.65 21.34
C ALA A 15 31.21 12.58 21.79
N GLY A 16 30.91 13.86 22.02
CA GLY A 16 31.88 14.85 22.50
C GLY A 16 31.22 16.20 22.79
N ARG A 17 31.22 16.58 24.06
CA ARG A 17 30.46 17.66 24.71
C ARG A 17 31.13 19.03 24.52
N GLY A 18 30.35 20.08 24.23
CA GLY A 18 30.84 21.47 24.23
C GLY A 18 29.72 22.47 23.99
N ALA A 19 29.15 23.01 25.07
CA ALA A 19 28.12 24.04 25.04
C ALA A 19 28.73 25.44 24.85
N ARG A 20 28.10 26.26 23.99
CA ARG A 20 27.98 27.74 23.94
C ARG A 20 27.69 28.12 22.47
N ALA A 21 26.94 29.14 22.11
CA ALA A 21 25.85 29.92 22.69
C ALA A 21 25.34 30.79 21.52
N GLN A 22 24.05 31.09 21.50
CA GLN A 22 23.41 32.20 20.77
C GLN A 22 23.29 32.11 19.24
N GLY A 23 22.05 31.90 18.80
CA GLY A 23 21.54 32.13 17.44
C GLY A 23 20.03 31.93 17.47
N GLY A 24 19.25 33.00 17.29
CA GLY A 24 17.87 33.14 17.74
C GLY A 24 16.88 32.08 17.23
N ALA A 25 16.07 31.54 18.16
CA ALA A 25 14.89 30.76 17.85
C ALA A 25 13.73 31.70 17.52
N PHE A 26 13.21 31.61 16.30
CA PHE A 26 11.95 32.22 15.90
C PHE A 26 10.83 31.70 16.81
N ARG A 27 10.12 32.62 17.50
CA ARG A 27 8.92 32.33 18.27
C ARG A 27 7.83 33.29 17.80
N LEU A 28 6.72 32.76 17.28
CA LEU A 28 5.51 33.54 17.11
C LEU A 28 4.94 33.82 18.51
N GLY A 29 4.88 35.10 18.87
CA GLY A 29 4.23 35.59 20.09
C GLY A 29 2.75 35.28 20.07
N GLY A 30 2.27 34.79 21.20
CA GLY A 30 0.86 34.50 21.42
C GLY A 30 0.01 35.73 21.68
N ALA A 31 -1.27 35.57 21.38
CA ALA A 31 -2.43 36.22 22.00
C ALA A 31 -3.62 35.33 21.58
N ALA A 32 -4.61 34.98 22.38
CA ALA A 32 -4.92 35.27 23.76
C ALA A 32 -5.86 34.14 24.24
N ALA A 33 -5.93 33.97 25.55
CA ALA A 33 -6.90 33.13 26.21
C ALA A 33 -8.34 33.56 25.91
N GLY A 34 -9.26 32.59 25.99
CA GLY A 34 -10.66 32.83 26.35
C GLY A 34 -11.64 32.92 25.19
N ALA A 35 -12.18 31.77 24.79
CA ALA A 35 -13.57 31.67 24.38
C ALA A 35 -14.11 30.33 24.90
N ALA A 36 -15.11 30.42 25.77
CA ALA A 36 -15.75 29.30 26.42
C ALA A 36 -16.28 28.28 25.40
N ALA A 37 -15.94 27.01 25.61
CA ALA A 37 -16.55 25.91 24.90
C ALA A 37 -18.06 25.88 25.23
N ALA A 38 -18.90 26.15 24.23
CA ALA A 38 -20.30 25.75 24.31
C ALA A 38 -20.34 24.22 24.41
N PRO A 39 -21.22 23.61 25.24
CA PRO A 39 -21.41 22.18 25.18
C PRO A 39 -22.03 21.87 23.83
N ALA A 40 -21.21 21.36 22.89
CA ALA A 40 -21.73 20.67 21.74
C ALA A 40 -22.64 19.56 22.29
N GLN A 41 -23.94 19.68 22.05
CA GLN A 41 -24.87 18.59 22.30
C GLN A 41 -24.30 17.39 21.56
N ALA A 42 -23.78 16.43 22.30
CA ALA A 42 -23.40 15.15 21.75
C ALA A 42 -24.68 14.54 21.20
N VAL A 43 -24.92 14.73 19.91
CA VAL A 43 -25.83 13.88 19.15
C VAL A 43 -25.22 12.50 19.31
N ALA A 44 -25.78 11.72 20.25
CA ALA A 44 -25.43 10.34 20.41
C ALA A 44 -25.71 9.70 19.05
N ALA A 45 -24.65 9.45 18.29
CA ALA A 45 -24.74 8.65 17.07
C ALA A 45 -25.52 7.38 17.47
N PRO A 46 -26.58 6.99 16.73
CA PRO A 46 -27.36 5.84 17.12
C PRO A 46 -26.39 4.67 17.18
N GLN A 47 -26.25 4.07 18.36
CA GLN A 47 -25.29 2.98 18.58
C GLN A 47 -25.56 1.76 17.69
N GLY A 48 -26.71 1.75 17.00
CA GLY A 48 -27.04 0.81 15.92
C GLY A 48 -26.34 1.06 14.58
N VAL A 49 -25.96 2.30 14.22
CA VAL A 49 -25.30 2.59 12.92
C VAL A 49 -23.90 1.97 12.87
N ALA A 50 -23.19 1.97 14.00
CA ALA A 50 -21.90 1.30 14.13
C ALA A 50 -21.98 -0.24 14.01
N LEU A 51 -23.13 -0.84 14.36
CA LEU A 51 -23.36 -2.28 14.22
C LEU A 51 -23.84 -2.66 12.81
N LEU A 52 -24.63 -1.83 12.14
CA LEU A 52 -25.00 -2.05 10.73
C LEU A 52 -23.77 -1.96 9.80
N ALA A 53 -22.86 -1.02 10.06
CA ALA A 53 -21.62 -0.92 9.29
C ALA A 53 -20.73 -2.18 9.40
N LEU A 54 -20.84 -2.94 10.50
CA LEU A 54 -20.13 -4.22 10.66
C LEU A 54 -20.82 -5.37 9.90
N GLN A 55 -22.14 -5.28 9.69
CA GLN A 55 -22.96 -6.30 9.01
C GLN A 55 -22.89 -6.22 7.48
N GLU A 56 -22.43 -5.10 6.92
CA GLU A 56 -22.24 -4.95 5.47
C GLU A 56 -20.96 -5.63 4.94
N SER A 57 -20.07 -6.10 5.82
CA SER A 57 -18.86 -6.81 5.41
C SER A 57 -19.13 -8.31 5.20
N ALA A 58 -18.68 -8.85 4.06
CA ALA A 58 -18.73 -10.28 3.82
C ALA A 58 -18.03 -11.04 4.97
N PRO A 59 -18.56 -12.20 5.41
CA PRO A 59 -17.94 -12.98 6.48
C PRO A 59 -16.46 -13.20 6.18
N ALA A 60 -15.60 -13.14 7.20
CA ALA A 60 -14.15 -13.27 7.05
C ALA A 60 -13.75 -14.50 6.20
N ALA A 61 -14.43 -15.63 6.40
CA ALA A 61 -14.22 -16.86 5.63
C ALA A 61 -14.55 -16.71 4.14
N GLU A 62 -15.58 -15.94 3.79
CA GLU A 62 -15.94 -15.70 2.39
C GLU A 62 -14.93 -14.77 1.71
N ARG A 63 -14.48 -13.71 2.41
CA ARG A 63 -13.41 -12.83 1.93
C ARG A 63 -12.13 -13.61 1.68
N ASP A 64 -11.73 -14.46 2.62
CA ASP A 64 -10.58 -15.36 2.46
C ASP A 64 -10.74 -16.30 1.26
N ALA A 65 -11.93 -16.88 1.06
CA ALA A 65 -12.18 -17.77 -0.06
C ALA A 65 -12.10 -17.03 -1.41
N ARG A 66 -12.63 -15.79 -1.49
CA ARG A 66 -12.51 -14.93 -2.67
C ARG A 66 -11.05 -14.56 -2.94
N ALA A 67 -10.32 -14.14 -1.91
CA ALA A 67 -8.92 -13.78 -2.00
C ALA A 67 -8.06 -14.98 -2.46
N ARG A 68 -8.29 -16.18 -1.91
CA ARG A 68 -7.60 -17.42 -2.36
C ARG A 68 -7.82 -17.68 -3.84
N ARG A 69 -9.07 -17.59 -4.34
CA ARG A 69 -9.37 -17.76 -5.77
C ARG A 69 -8.67 -16.72 -6.64
N GLN A 70 -8.67 -15.46 -6.21
CA GLN A 70 -7.96 -14.39 -6.92
C GLN A 70 -6.45 -14.63 -6.96
N GLY A 71 -5.84 -15.03 -5.85
CA GLY A 71 -4.42 -15.36 -5.78
C GLY A 71 -4.04 -16.52 -6.71
N GLN A 72 -4.87 -17.56 -6.77
CA GLN A 72 -4.68 -18.68 -7.68
C GLN A 72 -4.77 -18.24 -9.15
N ALA A 73 -5.77 -17.42 -9.50
CA ALA A 73 -5.89 -16.86 -10.84
C ALA A 73 -4.68 -16.00 -11.24
N LEU A 74 -4.13 -15.20 -10.31
CA LEU A 74 -2.90 -14.43 -10.57
C LEU A 74 -1.69 -15.33 -10.86
N ILE A 75 -1.54 -16.45 -10.13
CA ILE A 75 -0.46 -17.42 -10.38
C ILE A 75 -0.60 -18.02 -11.78
N GLU A 76 -1.81 -18.39 -12.18
CA GLU A 76 -2.09 -18.95 -13.51
C GLU A 76 -1.79 -17.95 -14.62
N GLU A 77 -2.23 -16.69 -14.47
CA GLU A 77 -1.94 -15.64 -15.45
C GLU A 77 -0.44 -15.31 -15.54
N LEU A 78 0.28 -15.31 -14.42
CA LEU A 78 1.74 -15.15 -14.40
C LEU A 78 2.46 -16.29 -15.11
N ALA A 79 2.05 -17.54 -14.86
CA ALA A 79 2.63 -18.71 -15.52
C ALA A 79 2.35 -18.68 -17.04
N ALA A 80 1.14 -18.29 -17.43
CA ALA A 80 0.75 -18.19 -18.82
C ALA A 80 1.44 -17.01 -19.54
N LEU A 81 1.67 -15.89 -18.85
CA LEU A 81 2.49 -14.78 -19.34
C LEU A 81 3.93 -15.26 -19.58
N GLN A 82 4.54 -15.95 -18.61
CA GLN A 82 5.88 -16.50 -18.75
C GLN A 82 5.99 -17.44 -19.97
N ALA A 83 5.04 -18.37 -20.12
CA ALA A 83 5.01 -19.27 -21.27
C ALA A 83 4.85 -18.50 -22.60
N GLY A 84 4.01 -17.45 -22.63
CA GLY A 84 3.87 -16.56 -23.78
C GLY A 84 5.18 -15.87 -24.15
N LEU A 85 5.84 -15.26 -23.17
CA LEU A 85 7.11 -14.56 -23.36
C LEU A 85 8.22 -15.50 -23.88
N LEU A 86 8.31 -16.72 -23.34
CA LEU A 86 9.25 -17.74 -23.83
C LEU A 86 8.96 -18.15 -25.29
N ALA A 87 7.70 -18.09 -25.70
CA ALA A 87 7.28 -18.34 -27.08
C ALA A 87 7.31 -17.09 -27.97
N GLY A 88 7.81 -15.95 -27.47
CA GLY A 88 7.84 -14.68 -28.21
C GLY A 88 6.46 -14.04 -28.45
N ARG A 89 5.45 -14.41 -27.66
CA ARG A 89 4.08 -13.89 -27.76
C ARG A 89 3.73 -13.05 -26.53
N LEU A 90 3.10 -11.91 -26.77
CA LEU A 90 2.54 -11.07 -25.71
C LEU A 90 1.09 -10.74 -26.03
N ASP A 91 0.18 -11.10 -25.13
CA ASP A 91 -1.24 -10.81 -25.29
C ASP A 91 -1.66 -9.63 -24.39
N PRO A 92 -2.00 -8.46 -24.97
CA PRO A 92 -2.42 -7.29 -24.20
C PRO A 92 -3.75 -7.50 -23.47
N ALA A 93 -4.64 -8.39 -23.94
CA ALA A 93 -5.90 -8.68 -23.24
C ALA A 93 -5.63 -9.39 -21.90
N ARG A 94 -4.70 -10.35 -21.91
CA ARG A 94 -4.21 -11.03 -20.71
C ARG A 94 -3.59 -10.08 -19.70
N LEU A 95 -2.75 -9.14 -20.15
CA LEU A 95 -2.16 -8.15 -19.24
C LEU A 95 -3.24 -7.28 -18.54
N ARG A 96 -4.29 -6.88 -19.27
CA ARG A 96 -5.43 -6.15 -18.68
C ARG A 96 -6.20 -7.01 -17.67
N ALA A 97 -6.45 -8.29 -17.99
CA ALA A 97 -7.11 -9.20 -17.07
C ALA A 97 -6.29 -9.39 -15.77
N MET A 98 -4.98 -9.54 -15.89
CA MET A 98 -4.07 -9.65 -14.74
C MET A 98 -4.04 -8.35 -13.91
N ALA A 99 -4.12 -7.18 -14.55
CA ALA A 99 -4.24 -5.90 -13.85
C ALA A 99 -5.55 -5.81 -13.04
N ALA A 100 -6.67 -6.24 -13.60
CA ALA A 100 -7.96 -6.28 -12.89
C ALA A 100 -7.91 -7.21 -11.67
N LEU A 101 -7.23 -8.37 -11.76
CA LEU A 101 -7.04 -9.28 -10.63
C LEU A 101 -6.20 -8.67 -9.50
N CYS A 102 -5.28 -7.74 -9.82
CA CYS A 102 -4.48 -7.05 -8.81
C CYS A 102 -5.29 -6.10 -7.92
N ALA A 103 -6.44 -5.60 -8.40
CA ALA A 103 -7.34 -4.71 -7.67
C ALA A 103 -8.31 -5.45 -6.73
N GLY A 104 -8.17 -6.77 -6.57
CA GLY A 104 -9.03 -7.57 -5.70
C GLY A 104 -8.89 -7.25 -4.21
N GLU A 105 -9.93 -7.59 -3.43
CA GLU A 105 -10.00 -7.38 -1.98
C GLU A 105 -8.85 -8.06 -1.20
N GLU A 106 -8.51 -7.50 -0.04
CA GLU A 106 -7.58 -8.13 0.90
C GLU A 106 -8.26 -9.24 1.72
N ALA A 107 -7.49 -10.30 2.01
CA ALA A 107 -7.94 -11.39 2.87
C ALA A 107 -8.14 -10.91 4.32
N ALA A 108 -9.02 -11.58 5.05
CA ALA A 108 -9.21 -11.36 6.48
C ALA A 108 -8.08 -12.00 7.30
N ASP A 109 -7.62 -13.19 6.89
CA ASP A 109 -6.47 -13.86 7.48
C ASP A 109 -5.17 -13.12 7.10
N PRO A 110 -4.39 -12.59 8.07
CA PRO A 110 -3.18 -11.84 7.79
C PRO A 110 -2.10 -12.66 7.08
N ALA A 111 -2.00 -13.96 7.33
CA ALA A 111 -1.03 -14.82 6.66
C ALA A 111 -1.39 -14.98 5.17
N LEU A 112 -2.67 -15.19 4.89
CA LEU A 112 -3.18 -15.22 3.52
C LEU A 112 -3.02 -13.87 2.82
N ALA A 113 -3.33 -12.77 3.50
CA ALA A 113 -3.19 -11.42 2.96
C ALA A 113 -1.75 -11.13 2.55
N ALA A 114 -0.78 -11.50 3.40
CA ALA A 114 0.64 -11.35 3.09
C ALA A 114 1.06 -12.18 1.85
N ALA A 115 0.63 -13.43 1.77
CA ALA A 115 0.95 -14.31 0.64
C ALA A 115 0.37 -13.77 -0.68
N ILE A 116 -0.90 -13.36 -0.69
CA ILE A 116 -1.55 -12.79 -1.87
C ILE A 116 -0.93 -11.43 -2.22
N GLY A 117 -0.60 -10.61 -1.22
CA GLY A 117 0.08 -9.33 -1.41
C GLY A 117 1.41 -9.49 -2.14
N ALA A 118 2.20 -10.51 -1.79
CA ALA A 118 3.45 -10.82 -2.49
C ALA A 118 3.22 -11.23 -3.96
N ILE A 119 2.18 -12.03 -4.23
CA ILE A 119 1.79 -12.41 -5.61
C ILE A 119 1.36 -11.17 -6.41
N ARG A 120 0.51 -10.30 -5.82
CA ARG A 120 0.06 -9.04 -6.44
C ARG A 120 1.23 -8.11 -6.73
N LEU A 121 2.19 -7.99 -5.80
CA LEU A 121 3.40 -7.20 -6.02
C LEU A 121 4.17 -7.71 -7.24
N ARG A 122 4.35 -9.03 -7.35
CA ARG A 122 5.01 -9.64 -8.52
C ARG A 122 4.26 -9.32 -9.81
N ALA A 123 2.93 -9.46 -9.82
CA ALA A 123 2.11 -9.14 -10.98
C ALA A 123 2.22 -7.65 -11.38
N ARG A 124 2.17 -6.73 -10.42
CA ARG A 124 2.36 -5.28 -10.67
C ARG A 124 3.73 -4.97 -11.27
N VAL A 125 4.79 -5.60 -10.76
CA VAL A 125 6.14 -5.44 -11.33
C VAL A 125 6.19 -5.94 -12.77
N GLU A 126 5.60 -7.10 -13.07
CA GLU A 126 5.57 -7.62 -14.44
C GLU A 126 4.74 -6.72 -15.38
N LEU A 127 3.61 -6.18 -14.92
CA LEU A 127 2.82 -5.20 -15.69
C LEU A 127 3.63 -3.93 -15.97
N ALA A 128 4.31 -3.38 -14.97
CA ALA A 128 5.15 -2.19 -15.13
C ALA A 128 6.30 -2.44 -16.11
N ARG A 129 6.98 -3.60 -16.03
CA ARG A 129 8.04 -3.99 -16.97
C ARG A 129 7.57 -4.05 -18.42
N LEU A 130 6.27 -4.27 -18.63
CA LEU A 130 5.64 -4.35 -19.95
C LEU A 130 4.94 -3.03 -20.34
N GLY A 131 5.12 -1.95 -19.58
CA GLY A 131 4.62 -0.61 -19.90
C GLY A 131 3.15 -0.37 -19.53
N MET A 132 2.55 -1.17 -18.63
CA MET A 132 1.16 -0.99 -18.19
C MET A 132 1.00 -0.05 -16.97
N GLU A 133 1.90 0.92 -16.78
CA GLU A 133 1.91 1.81 -15.61
C GLU A 133 0.67 2.73 -15.50
N ASP A 134 0.06 3.11 -16.63
CA ASP A 134 -1.03 4.10 -16.69
C ASP A 134 -2.38 3.64 -16.09
N GLY A 135 -2.56 2.34 -15.84
CA GLY A 135 -3.80 1.78 -15.30
C GLY A 135 -3.83 1.60 -13.77
N LEU A 136 -2.70 1.78 -13.08
CA LEU A 136 -2.57 1.50 -11.63
C LEU A 136 -2.45 2.76 -10.77
N SER A 137 -2.35 3.95 -11.39
CA SER A 137 -2.18 5.25 -10.71
C SER A 137 -3.42 6.15 -10.79
N ARG A 138 -4.54 5.64 -11.32
CA ARG A 138 -5.84 6.33 -11.34
C ARG A 138 -6.84 5.47 -10.57
N ASP A 139 -6.87 5.66 -9.27
CA ASP A 139 -8.04 5.60 -8.39
C ASP A 139 -7.63 6.13 -7.00
#